data_AF-A0A1I7D5I9-F1
#
_entry.id   AF-A0A1I7D5I9-F1
#
_cell.length_a   1.000
_cell.length_b   1.000
_cell.length_c   1.000
_cell.angle_alpha   90.00
_cell.angle_beta   90.00
_cell.angle_gamma   90.00
#
_symmetry.space_group_name_H-M   'P 1'
#
loop_
_entity.id
_entity.type
_entity.pdbx_description
1 polymer ?
#
loop_
_entity_poly.entity_id
_entity_poly.type
_entity_poly.pdbx_seq_one_letter_code
_entity_poly.pdbx_strand_id
1 'polypeptide(L)'
;MANKRRRDKGDGGISEHRTRAGPRFLINYAVQREDGSTRVVLTRGFVSRREAAVALRAELRKAELGEWVEPSKPRLDAYLAEWMQTQRLSPSTRASYL
;
A
#
# COMPACT_ATOMS: atom_id res chain seq x y z
N MET A 1 -22.57 20.47 20.92
CA MET A 1 -21.49 19.86 20.13
C MET A 1 -22.10 18.87 19.16
N ALA A 2 -21.92 19.04 17.85
CA ALA A 2 -22.48 18.11 16.86
C ALA A 2 -21.88 16.71 17.08
N ASN A 3 -22.73 15.73 17.33
CA ASN A 3 -22.31 14.34 17.53
C ASN A 3 -21.66 13.85 16.24
N LYS A 4 -20.35 13.64 16.26
CA LYS A 4 -19.59 13.25 15.06
C LYS A 4 -20.04 11.85 14.66
N ARG A 5 -20.68 11.73 13.48
CA ARG A 5 -21.16 10.45 12.92
C ARG A 5 -20.09 9.38 13.14
N ARG A 6 -20.48 8.26 13.79
CA ARG A 6 -19.61 7.09 13.93
C ARG A 6 -19.25 6.62 12.53
N ARG A 7 -17.96 6.37 12.28
CA ARG A 7 -17.51 5.91 10.97
C ARG A 7 -18.00 4.49 10.71
N ASP A 8 -18.47 4.25 9.50
CA ASP A 8 -18.82 2.92 9.05
C ASP A 8 -17.55 2.11 8.76
N LYS A 9 -17.66 0.78 8.76
CA LYS A 9 -16.52 -0.14 8.56
C LYS A 9 -15.75 0.15 7.24
N GLY A 10 -16.41 0.73 6.24
CA GLY A 10 -15.83 1.13 4.96
C GLY A 10 -15.24 2.54 4.88
N ASP A 11 -15.51 3.44 5.84
CA ASP A 11 -15.10 4.86 5.75
C ASP A 11 -13.58 5.07 5.88
N GLY A 12 -12.86 4.06 6.41
CA GLY A 12 -11.44 4.19 6.72
C GLY A 12 -11.11 5.29 7.74
N GLY A 13 -9.85 5.67 7.81
CA GLY A 13 -9.39 6.61 8.81
C GLY A 13 -8.01 7.18 8.58
N ILE A 14 -7.78 8.33 9.20
CA ILE A 14 -6.49 9.04 9.21
C ILE A 14 -6.03 9.12 10.65
N SER A 15 -4.80 8.65 10.91
CA SER A 15 -4.14 8.76 12.21
C SER A 15 -2.86 9.57 12.08
N GLU A 16 -2.59 10.40 13.07
CA GLU A 16 -1.35 11.17 13.19
C GLU A 16 -0.36 10.40 14.06
N HIS A 17 0.92 10.42 13.69
CA HIS A 17 2.01 9.88 14.49
C HIS A 17 3.22 10.81 14.41
N ARG A 18 3.99 10.87 15.51
CA ARG A 18 5.18 11.72 15.60
C ARG A 18 6.38 10.99 15.01
N THR A 19 7.19 11.71 14.23
CA THR A 19 8.49 11.25 13.75
C THR A 19 9.57 12.26 14.15
N ARG A 20 10.85 11.89 14.02
CA ARG A 20 11.98 12.81 14.27
C ARG A 20 11.92 14.08 13.40
N ALA A 21 11.34 13.97 12.21
CA ALA A 21 11.19 15.08 11.25
C ALA A 21 9.86 15.85 11.40
N GLY A 22 9.08 15.61 12.46
CA GLY A 22 7.78 16.24 12.70
C GLY A 22 6.59 15.27 12.58
N PRO A 23 5.35 15.78 12.69
CA PRO A 23 4.15 14.96 12.58
C PRO A 23 4.00 14.40 11.17
N ARG A 24 3.58 13.13 11.10
CA ARG A 24 3.22 12.44 9.86
C ARG A 24 1.84 11.81 9.99
N PHE A 25 1.18 11.63 8.87
CA PHE A 25 -0.14 11.02 8.82
C PHE A 25 -0.06 9.65 8.16
N LEU A 26 -0.95 8.77 8.58
CA LEU A 26 -1.20 7.48 7.97
C LEU A 26 -2.69 7.34 7.69
N ILE A 27 -3.03 6.56 6.67
CA ILE A 27 -4.40 6.18 6.35
C ILE A 27 -4.59 4.69 6.61
N ASN A 28 -5.80 4.32 7.02
CA ASN A 28 -6.26 2.94 7.07
C ASN A 28 -7.59 2.82 6.32
N TYR A 29 -7.76 1.72 5.58
CA TYR A 29 -8.99 1.43 4.84
C TYR A 29 -9.13 -0.07 4.64
N ALA A 30 -10.36 -0.56 4.54
CA ALA A 30 -10.65 -1.96 4.27
C ALA A 30 -10.86 -2.15 2.77
N VAL A 31 -10.29 -3.21 2.21
CA VAL A 31 -10.48 -3.64 0.82
C VAL A 31 -10.93 -5.08 0.81
N GLN A 32 -11.86 -5.42 -0.09
CA GLN A 32 -12.21 -6.80 -0.35
C GLN A 32 -11.23 -7.35 -1.38
N ARG A 33 -10.70 -8.53 -1.11
CA ARG A 33 -9.89 -9.30 -2.06
C ARG A 33 -10.78 -10.17 -2.94
N GLU A 34 -10.22 -10.64 -4.05
CA GLU A 34 -10.90 -11.59 -4.95
C GLU A 34 -11.33 -12.88 -4.24
N ASP A 35 -10.60 -13.29 -3.19
CA ASP A 35 -10.92 -14.45 -2.35
C ASP A 35 -12.10 -14.22 -1.37
N GLY A 36 -12.75 -13.05 -1.42
CA GLY A 36 -13.85 -12.65 -0.53
C GLY A 36 -13.40 -12.24 0.88
N SER A 37 -12.10 -12.25 1.17
CA SER A 37 -11.58 -11.80 2.45
C SER A 37 -11.42 -10.28 2.50
N THR A 38 -11.67 -9.70 3.68
CA THR A 38 -11.43 -8.26 3.90
C THR A 38 -10.02 -8.04 4.44
N ARG A 39 -9.21 -7.26 3.72
CA ARG A 39 -7.89 -6.81 4.16
C ARG A 39 -7.94 -5.37 4.66
N VAL A 40 -7.32 -5.10 5.81
CA VAL A 40 -7.05 -3.71 6.24
C VAL A 40 -5.71 -3.27 5.68
N VAL A 41 -5.72 -2.24 4.84
CA VAL A 41 -4.53 -1.62 4.25
C VAL A 41 -4.13 -0.43 5.08
N LEU A 42 -2.83 -0.29 5.34
CA LEU A 42 -2.26 0.83 6.08
C LEU A 42 -1.15 1.48 5.25
N THR A 43 -1.36 2.75 4.89
CA THR A 43 -0.42 3.53 4.08
C THR A 43 0.09 4.71 4.90
N ARG A 44 1.41 4.90 4.95
CA ARG A 44 2.10 5.91 5.77
C ARG A 44 2.88 6.88 4.89
N GLY A 45 3.25 8.03 5.46
CA GLY A 45 4.26 8.94 4.87
C GLY A 45 3.76 10.36 4.58
N PHE A 46 2.45 10.58 4.67
CA PHE A 46 1.84 11.87 4.36
C PHE A 46 2.33 12.98 5.30
N VAL A 47 2.63 14.15 4.74
CA VAL A 47 3.12 15.32 5.49
C VAL A 47 1.96 16.12 6.09
N SER A 48 0.76 16.00 5.53
CA SER A 48 -0.42 16.73 6.03
C SER A 48 -1.67 15.86 6.12
N ARG A 49 -2.58 16.24 7.02
CA ARG A 49 -3.90 15.60 7.14
C ARG A 49 -4.71 15.73 5.84
N ARG A 50 -4.57 16.86 5.14
CA ARG A 50 -5.27 17.12 3.87
C ARG A 50 -4.81 16.17 2.78
N GLU A 51 -3.50 15.99 2.64
CA GLU A 51 -2.91 15.03 1.70
C GLU A 51 -3.37 13.60 2.00
N ALA A 52 -3.32 13.20 3.27
CA ALA A 52 -3.84 11.90 3.70
C ALA A 52 -5.33 11.72 3.38
N ALA A 53 -6.15 12.78 3.51
CA ALA A 53 -7.58 12.72 3.17
C ALA A 53 -7.83 12.58 1.67
N VAL A 54 -7.04 13.24 0.83
CA VAL A 54 -7.12 13.09 -0.64
C VAL A 54 -6.74 11.66 -1.04
N ALA A 55 -5.64 11.14 -0.49
CA ALA A 55 -5.21 9.77 -0.74
C ALA A 55 -6.24 8.74 -0.28
N LEU A 56 -6.80 8.90 0.93
CA LEU A 56 -7.83 8.00 1.46
C LEU A 56 -9.05 7.94 0.54
N ARG A 57 -9.55 9.08 0.05
CA ARG A 57 -10.69 9.09 -0.88
C ARG A 57 -10.39 8.38 -2.19
N ALA A 58 -9.19 8.56 -2.74
CA ALA A 58 -8.77 7.90 -3.97
C ALA A 58 -8.71 6.37 -3.78
N GLU A 59 -8.16 5.90 -2.67
CA GLU A 59 -8.06 4.48 -2.36
C GLU A 59 -9.42 3.82 -2.08
N LEU A 60 -10.32 4.52 -1.38
CA LEU A 60 -11.70 4.05 -1.20
C LEU A 60 -12.43 3.91 -2.54
N ARG A 61 -12.27 4.89 -3.44
CA ARG A 61 -12.86 4.82 -4.78
C ARG A 61 -12.35 3.64 -5.59
N LYS A 62 -11.03 3.35 -5.54
CA LYS A 62 -10.46 2.15 -6.20
C LYS A 62 -11.03 0.86 -5.61
N ALA A 63 -11.19 0.81 -4.29
CA ALA A 63 -11.76 -0.35 -3.62
C ALA A 63 -13.24 -0.57 -3.99
N GLU A 64 -14.03 0.51 -4.11
CA GLU A 64 -15.42 0.46 -4.56
C GLU A 64 -15.54 0.00 -6.02
N LEU A 65 -14.64 0.45 -6.90
CA LEU A 65 -14.64 0.09 -8.32
C LEU A 65 -14.03 -1.29 -8.61
N GLY A 66 -13.46 -1.97 -7.61
CA GLY A 66 -12.71 -3.21 -7.81
C GLY A 66 -11.37 -3.02 -8.53
N GLU A 67 -10.89 -1.79 -8.66
CA GLU A 67 -9.60 -1.44 -9.27
C GLU A 67 -8.44 -1.52 -8.27
N TRP A 68 -8.73 -1.85 -7.01
CA TRP A 68 -7.70 -2.00 -6.00
C TRP A 68 -6.88 -3.26 -6.28
N VAL A 69 -5.60 -3.07 -6.57
CA VAL A 69 -4.64 -4.15 -6.77
C VAL A 69 -3.78 -4.28 -5.53
N GLU A 70 -3.59 -5.51 -5.07
CA GLU A 70 -2.70 -5.79 -3.95
C GLU A 70 -1.28 -5.31 -4.27
N PRO A 71 -0.69 -4.42 -3.43
CA PRO A 71 0.68 -3.98 -3.64
C PRO A 71 1.62 -5.17 -3.53
N SER A 72 2.25 -5.54 -4.64
CA SER A 72 3.27 -6.56 -4.65
C SER A 72 4.54 -6.01 -3.98
N LYS A 73 5.15 -6.81 -3.11
CA LYS A 73 6.48 -6.54 -2.54
C LYS A 73 7.43 -7.69 -2.90
N PRO A 74 7.59 -8.01 -4.19
CA PRO A 74 8.59 -9.00 -4.57
C PRO A 74 9.94 -8.49 -4.07
N ARG A 75 10.70 -9.37 -3.43
CA ARG A 75 12.08 -9.04 -3.12
C ARG A 75 12.85 -8.94 -4.44
N LEU A 76 13.76 -7.97 -4.52
CA LEU A 76 14.52 -7.73 -5.75
C LEU A 76 15.35 -8.95 -6.16
N ASP A 77 15.90 -9.69 -5.18
CA ASP A 77 16.63 -10.94 -5.40
C ASP A 77 15.77 -12.01 -6.08
N ALA A 78 14.54 -12.22 -5.59
CA ALA A 78 13.59 -13.18 -6.16
C ALA A 78 13.22 -12.79 -7.60
N TYR A 79 12.95 -11.51 -7.84
CA TYR A 79 12.68 -11.00 -9.19
C TYR A 79 13.88 -11.17 -10.12
N LEU A 80 15.09 -10.83 -9.66
CA LEU A 80 16.31 -10.98 -10.46
C LEU A 80 16.60 -12.45 -10.77
N ALA A 81 16.36 -13.37 -9.82
CA ALA A 81 16.53 -14.79 -10.03
C ALA A 81 15.58 -15.32 -11.13
N GLU A 82 14.30 -14.93 -11.09
CA GLU A 82 13.32 -15.26 -12.13
C GLU A 82 13.73 -14.66 -13.48
N TRP A 83 14.06 -13.37 -13.50
CA TRP A 83 14.49 -12.69 -14.72
C TRP A 83 15.73 -13.36 -15.34
N MET A 84 16.75 -13.68 -14.54
CA MET A 84 17.97 -14.37 -15.00
C MET A 84 17.71 -15.75 -15.62
N GLN A 85 16.61 -16.44 -15.27
CA GLN A 85 16.23 -17.70 -15.92
C GLN A 85 15.73 -17.49 -17.35
N THR A 86 15.15 -16.32 -17.65
CA THR A 86 14.68 -15.98 -19.00
C THR A 86 15.80 -15.48 -19.92
N GLN A 87 16.94 -15.08 -19.35
CA GLN A 87 18.05 -14.48 -20.10
C GLN A 87 19.07 -15.53 -20.55
N ARG A 88 19.57 -15.38 -21.79
CA ARG A 88 20.72 -16.16 -22.29
C ARG A 88 22.04 -15.52 -21.84
N LEU A 89 22.34 -15.66 -20.55
CA LEU A 89 23.58 -15.15 -19.96
C LEU A 89 24.70 -16.17 -20.10
N SER A 90 25.92 -15.69 -20.34
CA SER A 90 27.11 -16.55 -20.26
C SER A 90 27.33 -17.02 -18.81
N PRO A 91 27.97 -18.19 -18.59
CA PRO A 91 28.24 -18.70 -17.24
C PRO A 91 29.03 -17.71 -16.36
N SER A 92 29.99 -16.98 -16.94
CA SER A 92 30.80 -15.98 -16.22
C SER A 92 29.97 -14.76 -15.80
N THR A 93 29.03 -14.33 -16.63
CA THR A 93 28.09 -13.26 -16.28
C THR A 93 27.17 -13.71 -15.15
N ARG A 94 26.69 -14.96 -15.17
CA ARG A 94 25.81 -15.51 -14.12
C ARG A 94 26.51 -15.58 -12.77
N ALA A 95 27.79 -15.95 -12.74
CA ALA A 95 28.59 -16.07 -11.52
C ALA A 95 28.87 -14.72 -10.83
N SER A 96 28.74 -13.59 -11.53
CA SER A 96 28.96 -12.26 -10.93
C SER A 96 27.75 -11.73 -10.14
N TYR A 97 26.60 -12.40 -10.23
CA TYR A 97 25.34 -12.00 -9.58
C TYR A 97 24.90 -12.94 -8.43
N LEU A 98 25.63 -14.03 -8.20
CA LEU A 98 25.41 -15.00 -7.11
C LEU A 98 26.39 -14.72 -5.96
#